data_AF-A0A0G1YY02-F1
#
_entry.id   AF-A0A0G1YY02-F1
#
_cell.length_a   1.000
_cell.length_b   1.000
_cell.length_c   1.000
_cell.angle_alpha   90.00
_cell.angle_beta   90.00
_cell.angle_gamma   90.00
#
_symmetry.space_group_name_H-M   'P 1'
#
loop_
_entity.id
_entity.type
_entity.pdbx_description
1 polymer ?
#
loop_
_entity_poly.entity_id
_entity_poly.type
_entity_poly.pdbx_seq_one_letter_code
_entity_poly.pdbx_strand_id
1 'polypeptide(L)'
;MIVNLKDCLALKNRIGRKSRGGSQIKKYFVVQFGDIKFYHFLVEIGLHPAKSKTLRELNIPKENFADFLRGCIDGDGNIAVNNHPESRHLQLKVRLCSASLDFLIWIKNEIREVLGISRGWIDVGRNHRAYYLVYGKEDGLKILRYTYYDGSVVKLSRKYAIACKFIEHGQVAELV
;
A
#
# COMPACT_ATOMS: atom_id res chain seq x y z
N MET A 1 -7.22 3.75 10.15
CA MET A 1 -6.99 4.41 8.84
C MET A 1 -7.52 5.82 8.84
N ILE A 2 -8.84 6.02 8.84
CA ILE A 2 -9.39 7.36 8.62
C ILE A 2 -9.19 8.32 9.81
N VAL A 3 -9.14 7.77 11.03
CA VAL A 3 -8.75 8.51 12.24
C VAL A 3 -7.28 8.91 12.14
N ASN A 4 -6.39 7.96 11.85
CA ASN A 4 -4.97 8.25 11.64
C ASN A 4 -4.73 9.35 10.59
N LEU A 5 -5.46 9.32 9.47
CA LEU A 5 -5.36 10.38 8.45
C LEU A 5 -5.70 11.75 9.03
N LYS A 6 -6.76 11.84 9.83
CA LYS A 6 -7.14 13.10 10.47
C LYS A 6 -6.07 13.56 11.45
N ASP A 7 -5.50 12.65 12.23
CA ASP A 7 -4.48 12.98 13.22
C ASP A 7 -3.20 13.47 12.54
N CYS A 8 -2.74 12.77 11.49
CA CYS A 8 -1.55 13.16 10.71
C CYS A 8 -1.68 14.53 10.05
N LEU A 9 -2.89 14.87 9.60
CA LEU A 9 -3.17 16.13 8.88
C LEU A 9 -3.82 17.19 9.79
N ALA A 10 -3.88 16.95 11.10
CA ALA A 10 -4.54 17.80 12.09
C ALA A 10 -5.97 18.24 11.69
N LEU A 11 -6.72 17.37 11.00
CA LEU A 11 -8.03 17.69 10.45
C LEU A 11 -9.12 17.61 11.53
N LYS A 12 -9.94 18.66 11.59
CA LYS A 12 -11.13 18.71 12.45
C LYS A 12 -12.41 18.23 11.73
N ASN A 13 -12.31 17.94 10.44
CA ASN A 13 -13.43 17.56 9.58
C ASN A 13 -14.21 16.33 10.11
N ARG A 14 -15.53 16.32 9.88
CA ARG A 14 -16.40 15.20 10.27
C ARG A 14 -16.03 13.93 9.50
N ILE A 15 -16.00 12.80 10.20
CA ILE A 15 -15.99 11.47 9.58
C ILE A 15 -17.45 11.12 9.20
N GLY A 16 -17.74 11.12 7.91
CA GLY A 16 -19.02 10.71 7.35
C GLY A 16 -19.09 9.22 7.04
N ARG A 17 -20.25 8.78 6.54
CA ARG A 17 -20.45 7.42 5.99
C ARG A 17 -21.09 7.49 4.61
N LYS A 18 -20.61 6.67 3.67
CA LYS A 18 -21.14 6.47 2.32
C LYS A 18 -21.51 5.01 2.07
N SER A 19 -22.37 4.79 1.10
CA SER A 19 -22.65 3.48 0.50
C SER A 19 -21.99 3.36 -0.87
N ARG A 20 -21.89 2.14 -1.40
CA ARG A 20 -21.55 1.92 -2.82
C ARG A 20 -22.77 2.22 -3.69
N GLY A 21 -22.53 2.50 -4.97
CA GLY A 21 -23.61 2.64 -5.96
C GLY A 21 -24.55 1.44 -5.92
N GLY A 22 -25.85 1.69 -5.85
CA GLY A 22 -26.90 0.66 -5.75
C GLY A 22 -27.14 0.08 -4.36
N SER A 23 -26.41 0.51 -3.31
CA SER A 23 -26.62 0.06 -1.94
C SER A 23 -27.12 1.18 -1.04
N GLN A 24 -28.07 0.86 -0.15
CA GLN A 24 -28.53 1.78 0.90
C GLN A 24 -27.68 1.70 2.18
N ILE A 25 -26.86 0.64 2.34
CA ILE A 25 -26.12 0.43 3.58
C ILE A 25 -24.84 1.28 3.57
N LYS A 26 -24.77 2.26 4.47
CA LYS A 26 -23.64 3.19 4.61
C LYS A 26 -22.47 2.57 5.38
N LYS A 27 -21.76 1.62 4.75
CA LYS A 27 -20.65 0.85 5.37
C LYS A 27 -19.27 1.51 5.25
N TYR A 28 -19.09 2.53 4.42
CA TYR A 28 -17.77 3.11 4.12
C TYR A 28 -17.58 4.44 4.86
N PHE A 29 -16.51 4.58 5.63
CA PHE A 29 -16.16 5.85 6.26
C PHE A 29 -15.52 6.79 5.23
N VAL A 30 -15.83 8.09 5.33
CA VAL A 30 -15.28 9.13 4.44
C VAL A 30 -14.92 10.37 5.23
N VAL A 31 -13.82 11.02 4.86
CA VAL A 31 -13.44 12.36 5.32
C VAL A 31 -13.23 13.19 4.05
N GLN A 32 -13.80 14.38 4.03
CA GLN A 32 -13.63 15.35 2.94
C GLN A 32 -13.09 16.63 3.56
N PHE A 33 -12.01 17.13 2.99
CA PHE A 33 -11.36 18.38 3.36
C PHE A 33 -10.77 19.02 2.11
N GLY A 34 -10.52 20.32 2.16
CA GLY A 34 -9.89 21.07 1.09
C GLY A 34 -8.76 21.90 1.68
N ASP A 35 -7.59 21.83 1.04
CA ASP A 35 -6.43 22.66 1.34
C ASP A 35 -5.73 22.94 0.00
N ILE A 36 -5.70 24.22 -0.39
CA ILE A 36 -5.16 24.65 -1.68
C ILE A 36 -3.65 24.43 -1.73
N LYS A 37 -2.92 24.70 -0.63
CA LYS A 37 -1.47 24.54 -0.58
C LYS A 37 -1.11 23.06 -0.68
N PHE A 38 -1.81 22.22 0.08
CA PHE A 38 -1.62 20.78 0.00
C PHE A 38 -1.96 20.22 -1.38
N TYR A 39 -3.02 20.71 -2.02
CA TYR A 39 -3.35 20.33 -3.39
C TYR A 39 -2.23 20.66 -4.37
N HIS A 40 -1.69 21.88 -4.32
CA HIS A 40 -0.59 22.28 -5.20
C HIS A 40 0.68 21.47 -4.96
N PHE A 41 1.03 21.20 -3.69
CA PHE A 41 2.12 20.30 -3.35
C PHE A 41 1.92 18.91 -3.96
N LEU A 42 0.72 18.33 -3.85
CA LEU A 42 0.42 17.03 -4.44
C LEU A 42 0.59 17.05 -5.97
N VAL A 43 0.12 18.10 -6.64
CA VAL A 43 0.31 18.25 -8.09
C VAL A 43 1.77 18.39 -8.46
N GLU A 44 2.55 19.16 -7.70
CA GLU A 44 3.98 19.38 -7.91
C GLU A 44 4.79 18.09 -7.83
N ILE A 45 4.47 17.20 -6.89
CA ILE A 45 5.10 15.87 -6.80
C ILE A 45 4.58 14.88 -7.86
N GLY A 46 3.67 15.29 -8.74
CA GLY A 46 3.14 14.48 -9.85
C GLY A 46 1.77 13.85 -9.60
N LEU A 47 1.11 14.13 -8.46
CA LEU A 47 -0.21 13.59 -8.13
C LEU A 47 -1.34 14.52 -8.61
N HIS A 48 -1.96 14.17 -9.73
CA HIS A 48 -2.96 15.03 -10.38
C HIS A 48 -4.40 14.42 -10.40
N PRO A 49 -5.44 15.22 -10.75
CA PRO A 49 -6.79 14.70 -10.98
C PRO A 49 -6.85 13.65 -12.11
N ALA A 50 -7.87 12.78 -12.08
CA ALA A 50 -8.08 11.70 -13.07
C ALA A 50 -6.89 10.71 -13.23
N LYS A 51 -6.00 10.64 -12.23
CA LYS A 51 -4.76 9.84 -12.24
C LYS A 51 -4.92 8.33 -12.34
N SER A 52 -6.10 7.77 -12.08
CA SER A 52 -6.23 6.32 -11.86
C SER A 52 -5.61 5.45 -12.98
N LYS A 53 -5.60 5.94 -14.23
CA LYS A 53 -5.03 5.26 -15.40
C LYS A 53 -3.77 5.94 -15.97
N THR A 54 -3.41 7.11 -15.47
CA THR A 54 -2.39 7.99 -16.05
C THR A 54 -1.28 8.36 -15.07
N LEU A 55 -1.40 7.92 -13.81
CA LEU A 55 -0.36 8.06 -12.79
C LEU A 55 0.92 7.37 -13.27
N ARG A 56 2.06 8.00 -13.10
CA ARG A 56 3.38 7.48 -13.50
C ARG A 56 4.34 7.64 -12.33
N GLU A 57 5.59 7.98 -12.58
CA GLU A 57 6.51 8.41 -11.53
C GLU A 57 6.00 9.61 -10.74
N LEU A 58 6.34 9.63 -9.46
CA LEU A 58 6.13 10.75 -8.56
C LEU A 58 7.49 11.23 -8.06
N ASN A 59 7.63 12.55 -7.87
CA ASN A 59 8.83 13.14 -7.29
C ASN A 59 8.81 12.95 -5.77
N ILE A 60 9.18 11.76 -5.32
CA ILE A 60 9.27 11.39 -3.91
C ILE A 60 10.75 11.33 -3.52
N PRO A 61 11.21 12.12 -2.55
CA PRO A 61 12.56 12.01 -2.02
C PRO A 61 12.82 10.58 -1.50
N LYS A 62 14.04 10.05 -1.71
CA LYS A 62 14.37 8.66 -1.38
C LYS A 62 14.21 8.37 0.12
N GLU A 63 14.50 9.37 0.96
CA GLU A 63 14.30 9.35 2.41
C GLU A 63 12.83 9.19 2.82
N ASN A 64 11.88 9.62 1.98
CA ASN A 64 10.44 9.49 2.24
C ASN A 64 9.83 8.27 1.55
N PHE A 65 10.59 7.53 0.73
CA PHE A 65 10.05 6.44 -0.07
C PHE A 65 9.49 5.30 0.79
N ALA A 66 10.10 5.00 1.94
CA ALA A 66 9.59 4.01 2.89
C ALA A 66 8.16 4.34 3.37
N ASP A 67 7.93 5.60 3.75
CA ASP A 67 6.62 6.07 4.22
C ASP A 67 5.60 6.15 3.09
N PHE A 68 6.02 6.59 1.90
CA PHE A 68 5.19 6.59 0.70
C PHE A 68 4.75 5.18 0.31
N LEU A 69 5.68 4.23 0.25
CA LEU A 69 5.40 2.83 -0.05
C LEU A 69 4.49 2.20 0.99
N ARG A 70 4.70 2.50 2.29
CA ARG A 70 3.78 2.10 3.37
C ARG A 70 2.37 2.62 3.11
N GLY A 71 2.24 3.90 2.74
CA GLY A 71 0.96 4.51 2.37
C GLY A 71 0.25 3.79 1.24
N CYS A 72 0.97 3.41 0.17
CA CYS A 72 0.44 2.61 -0.93
C CYS A 72 0.01 1.22 -0.47
N ILE A 73 0.83 0.54 0.35
CA ILE A 73 0.51 -0.79 0.90
C ILE A 73 -0.74 -0.71 1.77
N ASP A 74 -0.86 0.30 2.63
CA ASP A 74 -1.96 0.46 3.57
C ASP A 74 -3.26 0.91 2.91
N GLY A 75 -3.18 1.79 1.92
CA GLY A 75 -4.31 2.29 1.14
C GLY A 75 -4.83 1.24 0.16
N ASP A 76 -4.10 1.05 -0.95
CA ASP A 76 -4.53 0.26 -2.11
C ASP A 76 -3.89 -1.13 -2.20
N GLY A 77 -2.94 -1.42 -1.32
CA GLY A 77 -2.27 -2.70 -1.26
C GLY A 77 -3.02 -3.79 -0.49
N ASN A 78 -2.36 -4.94 -0.38
CA ASN A 78 -2.81 -6.10 0.37
C ASN A 78 -1.62 -6.84 0.98
N ILE A 79 -1.80 -7.34 2.21
CA ILE A 79 -0.88 -8.28 2.86
C ILE A 79 -1.69 -9.54 3.09
N ALA A 80 -1.32 -10.62 2.42
CA ALA A 80 -2.01 -11.89 2.49
C ALA A 80 -1.06 -13.01 2.88
N VAL A 81 -1.62 -14.01 3.54
CA VAL A 81 -0.92 -15.24 3.93
C VAL A 81 -1.80 -16.39 3.48
N ASN A 82 -1.23 -17.30 2.70
CA ASN A 82 -1.91 -18.51 2.26
C ASN A 82 -1.03 -19.72 2.55
N ASN A 83 -1.63 -20.89 2.76
CA ASN A 83 -0.86 -22.13 2.84
C ASN A 83 -0.43 -22.57 1.44
N HIS A 84 0.80 -23.06 1.32
CA HIS A 84 1.22 -23.77 0.12
C HIS A 84 0.33 -25.02 -0.06
N PRO A 85 -0.18 -25.29 -1.27
CA PRO A 85 -1.14 -26.39 -1.48
C PRO A 85 -0.65 -27.76 -1.02
N GLU A 86 0.65 -28.04 -1.19
CA GLU A 86 1.24 -29.34 -0.88
C GLU A 86 1.89 -29.34 0.51
N SER A 87 3.01 -28.62 0.68
CA SER A 87 3.74 -28.54 1.95
C SER A 87 3.02 -27.86 3.12
N ARG A 88 1.86 -27.22 2.91
CA ARG A 88 1.09 -26.46 3.92
C ARG A 88 1.83 -25.29 4.59
N HIS A 89 3.09 -25.02 4.24
CA HIS A 89 3.84 -23.87 4.76
C HIS A 89 3.18 -22.54 4.41
N LEU A 90 3.26 -21.57 5.33
CA LEU A 90 2.72 -20.25 5.14
C LEU A 90 3.46 -19.49 4.02
N GLN A 91 2.71 -18.77 3.20
CA GLN A 91 3.22 -17.96 2.11
C GLN A 91 2.73 -16.53 2.24
N LEU A 92 3.63 -15.66 2.70
CA LEU A 92 3.44 -14.22 2.68
C LEU A 92 3.39 -13.69 1.24
N LYS A 93 2.43 -12.81 0.96
CA LYS A 93 2.36 -12.01 -0.27
C LYS A 93 2.02 -10.56 0.07
N VAL A 94 2.84 -9.64 -0.38
CA VAL A 94 2.57 -8.19 -0.40
C VAL A 94 2.16 -7.81 -1.82
N ARG A 95 1.05 -7.07 -1.95
CA ARG A 95 0.51 -6.63 -3.24
C ARG A 95 0.22 -5.14 -3.23
N LEU A 96 0.43 -4.49 -4.36
CA LEU A 96 -0.06 -3.14 -4.65
C LEU A 96 -0.98 -3.19 -5.86
N CYS A 97 -2.15 -2.56 -5.77
CA CYS A 97 -3.12 -2.48 -6.86
C CYS A 97 -3.10 -1.08 -7.49
N SER A 98 -3.08 -1.01 -8.81
CA SER A 98 -3.24 0.25 -9.54
C SER A 98 -3.92 0.00 -10.89
N ALA A 99 -4.66 0.98 -11.40
CA ALA A 99 -5.15 0.95 -12.78
C ALA A 99 -4.14 1.58 -13.78
N SER A 100 -3.03 2.10 -13.29
CA SER A 100 -1.88 2.49 -14.11
C SER A 100 -0.76 1.47 -13.98
N LEU A 101 -0.36 0.89 -15.12
CA LEU A 101 0.78 -0.02 -15.22
C LEU A 101 2.10 0.72 -15.00
N ASP A 102 2.24 1.92 -15.57
CA ASP A 102 3.46 2.73 -15.48
C ASP A 102 3.79 3.07 -14.03
N PHE A 103 2.77 3.38 -13.22
CA PHE A 103 2.94 3.57 -11.79
C PHE A 103 3.52 2.34 -11.10
N LEU A 104 3.02 1.13 -11.41
CA LEU A 104 3.54 -0.10 -10.79
C LEU A 104 4.95 -0.45 -11.27
N ILE A 105 5.27 -0.17 -12.53
CA ILE A 105 6.64 -0.34 -13.06
C ILE A 105 7.60 0.60 -12.33
N TRP A 106 7.21 1.87 -12.16
CA TRP A 106 7.97 2.84 -11.39
C TRP A 106 8.18 2.37 -9.95
N ILE A 107 7.12 1.99 -9.22
CA ILE A 107 7.25 1.44 -7.85
C ILE A 107 8.18 0.23 -7.80
N LYS A 108 8.08 -0.68 -8.79
CA LYS A 108 8.97 -1.86 -8.86
C LYS A 108 10.44 -1.45 -9.00
N ASN A 109 10.73 -0.45 -9.83
CA ASN A 109 12.08 0.08 -10.01
C ASN A 109 12.60 0.75 -8.73
N GLU A 110 11.78 1.57 -8.07
CA GLU A 110 12.14 2.21 -6.80
C GLU A 110 12.44 1.18 -5.71
N ILE A 111 11.61 0.13 -5.57
CA ILE A 111 11.85 -0.99 -4.63
C ILE A 111 13.17 -1.70 -4.95
N ARG A 112 13.47 -1.93 -6.24
CA ARG A 112 14.72 -2.55 -6.65
C ARG A 112 15.91 -1.69 -6.25
N GLU A 113 15.85 -0.38 -6.45
CA GLU A 113 16.93 0.54 -6.09
C GLU A 113 17.16 0.60 -4.59
N VAL A 114 16.10 0.74 -3.78
CA VAL A 114 16.24 0.92 -2.33
C VAL A 114 16.51 -0.38 -1.56
N LEU A 115 16.09 -1.55 -2.07
CA LEU A 115 16.18 -2.83 -1.37
C LEU A 115 17.01 -3.90 -2.10
N GLY A 116 17.50 -3.61 -3.32
CA GLY A 116 18.22 -4.59 -4.13
C GLY A 116 17.35 -5.79 -4.57
N ILE A 117 16.02 -5.65 -4.51
CA ILE A 117 15.09 -6.72 -4.87
C ILE A 117 14.83 -6.69 -6.38
N SER A 118 15.39 -7.66 -7.11
CA SER A 118 15.19 -7.79 -8.56
C SER A 118 13.97 -8.63 -8.97
N ARG A 119 13.35 -9.31 -7.99
CA ARG A 119 12.18 -10.19 -8.18
C ARG A 119 10.88 -9.40 -8.21
N GLY A 120 9.76 -10.08 -7.94
CA GLY A 120 8.41 -9.54 -8.01
C GLY A 120 7.86 -9.51 -9.44
N TRP A 121 6.54 -9.62 -9.57
CA TRP A 121 5.86 -9.68 -10.86
C TRP A 121 4.61 -8.80 -10.86
N ILE A 122 4.11 -8.50 -12.06
CA ILE A 122 2.88 -7.74 -12.24
C ILE A 122 1.82 -8.68 -12.82
N ASP A 123 0.75 -8.92 -12.06
CA ASP A 123 -0.43 -9.64 -12.51
C ASP A 123 -1.43 -8.68 -13.16
N VAL A 124 -2.18 -9.17 -14.14
CA VAL A 124 -3.32 -8.45 -14.72
C VAL A 124 -4.61 -8.94 -14.05
N GLY A 125 -5.45 -7.99 -13.61
CA GLY A 125 -6.74 -8.32 -13.01
C GLY A 125 -7.73 -8.91 -14.02
N ARG A 126 -8.70 -9.68 -13.52
CA ARG A 126 -9.69 -10.44 -14.33
C ARG A 126 -10.39 -9.65 -15.45
N ASN A 127 -10.60 -8.35 -15.25
CA ASN A 127 -11.29 -7.48 -16.22
C ASN A 127 -10.32 -6.57 -17.00
N HIS A 128 -9.01 -6.78 -16.91
CA HIS A 128 -7.96 -5.96 -17.54
C HIS A 128 -8.04 -4.45 -17.22
N ARG A 129 -8.67 -4.10 -16.09
CA ARG A 129 -8.84 -2.71 -15.62
C ARG A 129 -7.91 -2.32 -14.48
N ALA A 130 -7.17 -3.28 -13.94
CA ALA A 130 -6.26 -3.09 -12.83
C ALA A 130 -5.12 -4.09 -12.94
N TYR A 131 -3.99 -3.70 -12.39
CA TYR A 131 -2.75 -4.44 -12.33
C TYR A 131 -2.36 -4.61 -10.86
N TYR A 132 -1.60 -5.67 -10.57
CA TYR A 132 -1.13 -5.96 -9.22
C TYR A 132 0.37 -6.20 -9.24
N LEU A 133 1.14 -5.34 -8.58
CA LEU A 133 2.55 -5.61 -8.30
C LEU A 133 2.62 -6.52 -7.07
N VAL A 134 3.26 -7.68 -7.21
CA VAL A 134 3.27 -8.73 -6.20
C VAL A 134 4.70 -9.11 -5.81
N TYR A 135 4.95 -9.17 -4.51
CA TYR A 135 6.15 -9.74 -3.90
C TYR A 135 5.75 -10.84 -2.92
N GLY A 136 6.41 -11.99 -3.03
CA GLY A 136 6.14 -13.15 -2.19
C GLY A 136 7.30 -13.46 -1.25
N LYS A 137 6.99 -14.23 -0.21
CA LYS A 137 7.97 -14.84 0.70
C LYS A 137 8.96 -13.79 1.24
N GLU A 138 10.26 -14.04 1.08
CA GLU A 138 11.34 -13.21 1.61
C GLU A 138 11.34 -11.78 1.06
N ASP A 139 11.07 -11.59 -0.24
CA ASP A 139 11.04 -10.24 -0.81
C ASP A 139 9.87 -9.42 -0.24
N GLY A 140 8.74 -10.09 0.00
CA GLY A 140 7.61 -9.50 0.71
C GLY A 140 8.00 -9.08 2.13
N LEU A 141 8.71 -9.95 2.86
CA LEU A 141 9.17 -9.67 4.22
C LEU A 141 10.15 -8.49 4.27
N LYS A 142 11.11 -8.41 3.33
CA LYS A 142 12.02 -7.27 3.20
C LYS A 142 11.26 -5.95 3.00
N ILE A 143 10.24 -5.95 2.15
CA ILE A 143 9.37 -4.77 1.95
C ILE A 143 8.63 -4.41 3.24
N LEU A 144 8.10 -5.39 3.98
CA LEU A 144 7.42 -5.12 5.25
C LEU A 144 8.35 -4.55 6.31
N ARG A 145 9.57 -5.09 6.45
CA ARG A 145 10.60 -4.54 7.37
C ARG A 145 11.00 -3.12 6.97
N TYR A 146 11.14 -2.86 5.67
CA TYR A 146 11.48 -1.53 5.16
C TYR A 146 10.38 -0.50 5.40
N THR A 147 9.11 -0.89 5.27
CA THR A 147 7.97 0.05 5.37
C THR A 147 7.45 0.23 6.79
N TYR A 148 7.49 -0.83 7.61
CA TYR A 148 7.15 -0.81 9.04
C TYR A 148 8.42 -0.87 9.90
N TYR A 149 9.40 -0.03 9.57
CA TYR A 149 10.73 -0.01 10.16
C TYR A 149 10.75 0.33 11.66
N ASP A 150 9.71 0.99 12.16
CA ASP A 150 9.62 1.41 13.55
C ASP A 150 8.20 1.23 14.13
N GLY A 151 8.14 0.95 15.44
CA GLY A 151 6.89 0.71 16.16
C GLY A 151 5.97 1.93 16.29
N SER A 152 6.49 3.14 16.11
CA SER A 152 5.76 4.40 16.17
C SER A 152 5.16 4.83 14.82
N VAL A 153 5.57 4.21 13.71
CA VAL A 153 5.08 4.64 12.39
C VAL A 153 3.56 4.46 12.27
N VAL A 154 2.92 5.42 11.60
CA VAL A 154 1.49 5.38 11.32
C VAL A 154 1.19 4.26 10.37
N LYS A 155 0.30 3.35 10.79
CA LYS A 155 -0.03 2.13 10.04
C LYS A 155 -1.49 1.75 10.13
N LEU A 156 -1.94 1.01 9.14
CA LEU A 156 -3.26 0.40 9.16
C LEU A 156 -3.25 -0.87 10.03
N SER A 157 -3.78 -0.78 11.24
CA SER A 157 -3.70 -1.83 12.26
C SER A 157 -4.07 -3.24 11.75
N ARG A 158 -5.12 -3.36 10.91
CA ARG A 158 -5.52 -4.65 10.33
C ARG A 158 -4.46 -5.30 9.42
N LYS A 159 -3.68 -4.50 8.69
CA LYS A 159 -2.61 -4.97 7.80
C LYS A 159 -1.35 -5.21 8.60
N TYR A 160 -1.04 -4.30 9.53
CA TYR A 160 0.09 -4.44 10.43
C TYR A 160 -0.01 -5.68 11.32
N ALA A 161 -1.20 -6.03 11.82
CA ALA A 161 -1.40 -7.26 12.62
C ALA A 161 -1.05 -8.56 11.87
N ILE A 162 -1.07 -8.54 10.53
CA ILE A 162 -0.57 -9.64 9.71
C ILE A 162 0.95 -9.51 9.54
N ALA A 163 1.42 -8.30 9.21
CA ALA A 163 2.84 -8.03 8.98
C ALA A 163 3.72 -8.33 10.20
N CYS A 164 3.29 -7.93 11.40
CA CYS A 164 4.08 -8.03 12.63
C CYS A 164 4.48 -9.48 12.93
N LYS A 165 3.59 -10.44 12.67
CA LYS A 165 3.86 -11.87 12.82
C LYS A 165 5.11 -12.31 12.03
N PHE A 166 5.28 -11.80 10.82
CA PHE A 166 6.44 -12.13 9.97
C PHE A 166 7.67 -11.26 10.29
N ILE A 167 7.47 -10.00 10.69
CA ILE A 167 8.58 -9.11 11.03
C ILE A 167 9.32 -9.63 12.27
N GLU A 168 8.58 -10.06 13.30
CA GLU A 168 9.11 -10.53 14.58
C GLU A 168 9.82 -11.89 14.48
N HIS A 169 9.34 -12.80 13.62
CA HIS A 169 9.78 -14.20 13.60
C HIS A 169 10.91 -14.49 12.61
N GLY A 170 11.64 -13.48 12.12
CA GLY A 170 12.91 -13.71 11.39
C GLY A 170 12.79 -14.27 9.96
N GLN A 171 12.01 -15.34 9.77
CA GLN A 171 11.84 -16.09 8.53
C GLN A 171 10.38 -16.55 8.36
N VAL A 172 9.90 -16.58 7.10
CA VAL A 172 8.56 -17.11 6.77
C VAL A 172 8.42 -18.60 7.13
N ALA A 173 9.55 -19.33 7.18
CA ALA A 173 9.61 -20.76 7.49
C ALA A 173 9.40 -21.08 8.99
N GLU A 174 9.63 -20.12 9.89
CA GLU A 174 9.58 -20.32 11.34
C GLU A 174 8.17 -20.13 11.94
N LEU A 175 7.19 -19.75 11.11
CA LEU A 175 5.78 -19.58 11.52
C LEU A 175 4.93 -20.85 11.30
N VAL A 176 5.57 -22.00 11.08
CA VAL A 176 4.94 -23.30 10.82
C VAL A 176 5.00 -24.18 12.05
#